data_AF-A0A0D8ZYS5-F1
#
_entry.id   AF-A0A0D8ZYS5-F1
#
_cell.length_a   1.000
_cell.length_b   1.000
_cell.length_c   1.000
_cell.angle_alpha   90.00
_cell.angle_beta   90.00
_cell.angle_gamma   90.00
#
_symmetry.space_group_name_H-M   'P 1'
#
loop_
_entity.id
_entity.type
_entity.pdbx_description
1 polymer ?
#
loop_
_entity_poly.entity_id
_entity_poly.type
_entity_poly.pdbx_seq_one_letter_code
_entity_poly.pdbx_strand_id
1 'polypeptide(L)'
;MNNSSLLRTMDRNENGEFSLRYEEPKVTRSVRLTDVAWQKLKDIGDSKNISRTDVIERFCREEENKQEIILKALNQFITDKKESYGENPSQKGEFKFTRAWDCLLEFQDLIQNAPWELLGEQED
;
A
#
# COMPACT_ATOMS: atom_id res chain seq x y z
N MET A 1 -11.30 -26.74 -27.03
CA MET A 1 -11.23 -25.56 -26.15
C MET A 1 -11.09 -26.08 -24.73
N ASN A 2 -9.86 -26.13 -24.22
CA ASN A 2 -9.56 -26.72 -22.91
C ASN A 2 -9.69 -25.64 -21.83
N ASN A 3 -10.77 -25.69 -21.05
CA ASN A 3 -10.89 -24.96 -19.80
C ASN A 3 -10.06 -25.69 -18.73
N SER A 4 -8.77 -25.36 -18.66
CA SER A 4 -7.90 -25.77 -17.56
C SER A 4 -8.39 -25.10 -16.28
N SER A 5 -8.86 -25.95 -15.37
CA SER A 5 -9.42 -25.65 -14.05
C SER A 5 -8.63 -24.59 -13.27
N LEU A 6 -9.36 -23.56 -12.87
CA LEU A 6 -9.03 -22.54 -11.86
C LEU A 6 -8.86 -23.16 -10.45
N LEU A 7 -7.96 -24.12 -10.29
CA LEU A 7 -7.60 -24.60 -8.96
C LEU A 7 -6.51 -23.69 -8.40
N ARG A 8 -6.95 -22.80 -7.52
CA ARG A 8 -6.14 -22.09 -6.51
C ARG A 8 -4.95 -22.96 -6.11
N THR A 9 -3.75 -22.41 -6.23
CA THR A 9 -2.53 -22.94 -5.61
C THR A 9 -2.74 -22.93 -4.09
N MET A 10 -3.33 -24.01 -3.58
CA MET A 10 -3.35 -24.37 -2.17
C MET A 10 -2.00 -25.03 -1.90
N ASP A 11 -1.11 -24.32 -1.22
CA ASP A 11 0.12 -24.91 -0.71
C ASP A 11 -0.27 -26.10 0.17
N ARG A 12 0.33 -27.26 -0.14
CA ARG A 12 0.18 -28.47 0.66
C ARG A 12 1.29 -28.50 1.68
N ASN A 13 1.00 -28.97 2.90
CA ASN A 13 2.07 -29.19 3.88
C ASN A 13 2.98 -30.37 3.46
N GLU A 14 4.04 -30.59 4.24
CA GLU A 14 5.02 -31.68 4.04
C GLU A 14 4.38 -33.08 3.97
N ASN A 15 3.16 -33.22 4.52
CA ASN A 15 2.37 -34.44 4.55
C ASN A 15 1.33 -34.52 3.41
N GLY A 16 1.34 -33.56 2.47
CA GLY A 16 0.41 -33.53 1.34
C GLY A 16 -1.01 -33.09 1.70
N GLU A 17 -1.25 -32.65 2.93
CA GLU A 17 -2.54 -32.15 3.41
C GLU A 17 -2.71 -30.67 3.04
N PHE A 18 -3.96 -30.24 2.93
CA PHE A 18 -4.29 -28.83 2.74
C PHE A 18 -3.95 -28.07 4.01
N SER A 19 -2.94 -27.20 3.97
CA SER A 19 -2.59 -26.36 5.12
C SER A 19 -3.53 -25.15 5.20
N LEU A 20 -3.98 -24.86 6.41
CA LEU A 20 -4.64 -23.58 6.70
C LEU A 20 -3.59 -22.49 6.59
N ARG A 21 -3.88 -21.43 5.81
CA ARG A 21 -3.02 -20.23 5.73
C ARG A 21 -3.05 -19.36 7.01
N TYR A 22 -3.69 -19.82 8.08
CA TYR A 22 -4.01 -19.02 9.27
C TYR A 22 -3.91 -19.88 10.52
N GLU A 23 -3.30 -19.32 11.58
CA GLU A 23 -3.24 -19.93 12.92
C GLU A 23 -4.57 -19.80 13.67
N GLU A 24 -5.32 -18.72 13.43
CA GLU A 24 -6.61 -18.46 14.08
C GLU A 24 -7.83 -18.91 13.23
N PRO A 25 -8.92 -19.40 13.86
CA PRO A 25 -10.12 -19.81 13.16
C PRO A 25 -10.89 -18.60 12.58
N LYS A 26 -11.20 -18.65 11.28
CA LYS A 26 -12.04 -17.61 10.64
C LYS A 26 -13.48 -17.68 11.17
N VAL A 27 -14.00 -16.56 11.66
CA VAL A 27 -15.41 -16.40 12.04
C VAL A 27 -16.16 -15.61 10.97
N THR A 28 -17.34 -16.07 10.56
CA THR A 28 -18.17 -15.35 9.58
C THR A 28 -18.70 -14.05 10.20
N ARG A 29 -18.39 -12.92 9.56
CA ARG A 29 -18.89 -11.60 9.94
C ARG A 29 -19.53 -10.91 8.74
N SER A 30 -20.61 -10.16 8.97
CA SER A 30 -21.24 -9.33 7.94
C SER A 30 -20.61 -7.94 7.91
N VAL A 31 -20.24 -7.45 6.73
CA VAL A 31 -19.75 -6.09 6.50
C VAL A 31 -20.61 -5.43 5.44
N ARG A 32 -21.00 -4.17 5.65
CA ARG A 32 -21.69 -3.36 4.63
C ARG A 32 -20.69 -2.50 3.90
N LEU A 33 -20.68 -2.60 2.58
CA LEU A 33 -19.84 -1.82 1.68
C LEU A 33 -20.71 -1.26 0.55
N THR A 34 -20.28 -0.16 -0.04
CA THR A 34 -20.89 0.34 -1.29
C THR A 34 -20.53 -0.58 -2.44
N ASP A 35 -21.34 -0.61 -3.50
CA ASP A 35 -21.05 -1.41 -4.70
C ASP A 35 -19.68 -1.06 -5.30
N VAL A 36 -19.31 0.23 -5.27
CA VAL A 36 -18.00 0.72 -5.72
C VAL A 36 -16.87 0.12 -4.89
N ALA A 37 -16.99 0.12 -3.56
CA ALA A 37 -15.98 -0.47 -2.69
C ALA A 37 -15.89 -1.99 -2.91
N TRP A 38 -17.04 -2.65 -3.10
CA TRP A 38 -17.10 -4.08 -3.38
C TRP A 38 -16.43 -4.49 -4.69
N GLN A 39 -16.58 -3.66 -5.72
CA GLN A 39 -15.94 -3.86 -7.02
C GLN A 39 -14.42 -3.62 -6.93
N LYS A 40 -13.97 -2.56 -6.26
CA LYS A 40 -12.52 -2.31 -6.07
C LYS A 40 -11.81 -3.45 -5.36
N LEU A 41 -12.41 -4.01 -4.30
CA LEU A 41 -11.85 -5.19 -3.60
C LEU A 41 -11.77 -6.40 -4.52
N LYS A 42 -12.74 -6.55 -5.44
CA LYS A 42 -12.71 -7.61 -6.44
C LYS A 42 -11.53 -7.42 -7.39
N ASP A 43 -11.36 -6.23 -7.94
CA ASP A 43 -10.32 -5.94 -8.92
C ASP A 43 -8.92 -6.17 -8.32
N ILE A 44 -8.71 -5.74 -7.06
CA ILE A 44 -7.48 -6.00 -6.31
C ILE A 44 -7.28 -7.51 -6.10
N GLY A 45 -8.34 -8.21 -5.68
CA GLY A 45 -8.32 -9.65 -5.47
C GLY A 45 -7.97 -10.42 -6.73
N ASP A 46 -8.61 -10.09 -7.85
CA ASP A 46 -8.40 -10.71 -9.16
C ASP A 46 -6.96 -10.48 -9.64
N SER A 47 -6.39 -9.29 -9.42
CA SER A 47 -4.98 -8.98 -9.79
C SER A 47 -3.94 -9.84 -9.05
N LYS A 48 -4.28 -10.28 -7.83
CA LYS A 48 -3.41 -11.06 -6.95
C LYS A 48 -3.84 -12.53 -6.83
N ASN A 49 -4.87 -12.95 -7.59
CA ASN A 49 -5.51 -14.27 -7.50
C ASN A 49 -5.94 -14.66 -6.07
N ILE A 50 -6.49 -13.70 -5.32
CA ILE A 50 -6.97 -13.87 -3.94
C ILE A 50 -8.43 -13.42 -3.80
N SER A 51 -9.12 -13.86 -2.75
CA SER A 51 -10.50 -13.43 -2.53
C SER A 51 -10.57 -12.01 -1.96
N ARG A 52 -11.72 -11.35 -2.11
CA ARG A 52 -11.99 -10.04 -1.48
C ARG A 52 -11.75 -10.06 0.03
N THR A 53 -12.14 -11.15 0.70
CA THR A 53 -11.91 -11.33 2.14
C THR A 53 -10.42 -11.41 2.44
N ASP A 54 -9.63 -12.06 1.59
CA ASP A 54 -8.18 -12.12 1.78
C ASP A 54 -7.52 -10.75 1.53
N VAL A 55 -8.09 -9.91 0.65
CA VAL A 55 -7.66 -8.51 0.49
C VAL A 55 -7.89 -7.72 1.79
N ILE A 56 -9.07 -7.85 2.40
CA ILE A 56 -9.40 -7.18 3.67
C ILE A 56 -8.49 -7.68 4.79
N GLU A 57 -8.32 -9.00 4.92
CA GLU A 57 -7.45 -9.61 5.93
C GLU A 57 -5.99 -9.15 5.76
N ARG A 58 -5.48 -9.08 4.53
CA ARG A 58 -4.13 -8.54 4.29
C ARG A 58 -4.04 -7.08 4.68
N PHE A 59 -5.00 -6.26 4.30
CA PHE A 59 -5.02 -4.85 4.67
C PHE A 59 -5.01 -4.65 6.20
N CYS A 60 -5.69 -5.53 6.95
CA CYS A 60 -5.71 -5.45 8.41
C CYS A 60 -4.48 -6.05 9.11
N ARG A 61 -3.72 -6.91 8.43
CA ARG A 61 -2.56 -7.64 8.99
C ARG A 61 -1.21 -7.11 8.53
N GLU A 62 -1.16 -6.52 7.33
CA GLU A 62 0.02 -5.86 6.81
C GLU A 62 0.25 -4.61 7.67
N GLU A 63 1.02 -4.77 8.75
CA GLU A 63 1.74 -3.65 9.34
C GLU A 63 2.57 -3.04 8.21
N GLU A 64 2.38 -1.75 7.97
CA GLU A 64 3.13 -1.09 6.90
C GLU A 64 4.62 -1.26 7.20
N ASN A 65 5.33 -1.94 6.29
CA ASN A 65 6.76 -2.09 6.44
C ASN A 65 7.37 -0.68 6.46
N LYS A 66 8.35 -0.42 7.32
CA LYS A 66 9.08 0.86 7.36
C LYS A 66 9.52 1.32 5.96
N GLN A 67 9.89 0.38 5.08
CA GLN A 67 10.21 0.68 3.69
C GLN A 67 9.02 1.20 2.88
N GLU A 68 7.84 0.60 3.05
CA GLU A 68 6.61 1.02 2.36
C GLU A 68 6.14 2.39 2.85
N ILE A 69 6.25 2.66 4.16
CA ILE A 69 5.98 3.99 4.74
C ILE A 69 6.87 5.04 4.08
N ILE A 70 8.18 4.76 4.00
CA ILE A 70 9.16 5.66 3.37
C ILE A 70 8.82 5.88 1.88
N LEU A 71 8.49 4.81 1.15
CA LEU A 71 8.13 4.92 -0.27
C LEU A 71 6.85 5.72 -0.49
N LYS A 72 5.84 5.56 0.37
CA LYS A 72 4.61 6.39 0.33
C LYS A 72 4.93 7.86 0.58
N ALA A 73 5.74 8.15 1.60
CA ALA A 73 6.16 9.52 1.92
C ALA A 73 6.93 10.17 0.75
N LEU A 74 7.86 9.44 0.13
CA LEU A 74 8.61 9.91 -1.04
C LEU A 74 7.71 10.16 -2.24
N ASN A 75 6.78 9.26 -2.55
CA ASN A 75 5.86 9.41 -3.66
C ASN A 75 4.90 10.60 -3.46
N GLN A 76 4.43 10.81 -2.23
CA GLN A 76 3.61 11.96 -1.88
C GLN A 76 4.40 13.26 -2.06
N PHE A 77 5.60 13.34 -1.50
CA PHE A 77 6.48 14.51 -1.65
C PHE A 77 6.77 14.85 -3.12
N ILE A 78 7.04 13.84 -3.96
CA ILE A 78 7.24 14.06 -5.39
C ILE A 78 5.97 14.61 -6.06
N THR A 79 4.79 14.15 -5.64
CA THR A 79 3.51 14.64 -6.15
C THR A 79 3.30 16.10 -5.77
N ASP A 80 3.48 16.45 -4.49
CA ASP A 80 3.33 17.81 -3.98
C ASP A 80 4.32 18.77 -4.67
N LYS A 81 5.55 18.32 -4.95
CA LYS A 81 6.55 19.09 -5.69
C LYS A 81 6.20 19.28 -7.16
N LYS A 82 5.53 18.31 -7.78
CA LYS A 82 5.01 18.47 -9.15
C LYS A 82 3.85 19.45 -9.19
N GLU A 83 2.95 19.40 -8.21
CA GLU A 83 1.76 20.28 -8.14
C GLU A 83 2.14 21.73 -7.87
N SER A 84 3.10 21.98 -6.97
CA SER A 84 3.61 23.32 -6.67
C SER A 84 4.56 23.89 -7.73
N TYR A 85 4.99 23.08 -8.72
CA TYR A 85 5.90 23.54 -9.75
C TYR A 85 5.20 24.44 -10.76
N GLY A 86 5.65 25.69 -10.86
CA GLY A 86 5.06 26.70 -11.74
C GLY A 86 4.27 27.78 -10.99
N GLU A 87 4.09 27.64 -9.68
CA GLU A 87 3.52 28.72 -8.84
C GLU A 87 4.48 29.92 -8.72
N ASN A 88 5.79 29.69 -8.86
CA ASN A 88 6.79 30.76 -8.82
C ASN A 88 7.08 31.31 -10.23
N PRO A 89 7.06 32.65 -10.43
CA PRO A 89 7.32 33.27 -11.75
C PRO A 89 8.72 32.97 -12.33
N SER A 90 9.67 32.55 -11.50
CA SER A 90 11.02 32.15 -11.88
C SER A 90 11.12 30.70 -12.39
N GLN A 91 10.06 29.89 -12.22
CA GLN A 91 9.98 28.50 -12.66
C GLN A 91 9.34 28.44 -14.05
N LYS A 92 10.13 28.63 -15.11
CA LYS A 92 9.68 28.46 -16.50
C LYS A 92 10.03 27.06 -17.02
N GLY A 93 9.02 26.31 -17.48
CA GLY A 93 9.18 25.03 -18.20
C GLY A 93 8.57 23.82 -17.48
N GLU A 94 8.93 22.61 -17.91
CA GLU A 94 8.51 21.35 -17.27
C GLU A 94 9.38 21.02 -16.05
N PHE A 95 8.82 20.29 -15.08
CA PHE A 95 9.56 19.79 -13.92
C PHE A 95 10.71 18.87 -14.37
N LYS A 96 11.97 19.30 -14.13
CA LYS A 96 13.15 18.56 -14.57
C LYS A 96 13.77 17.74 -13.43
N PHE A 97 14.08 16.48 -13.75
CA PHE A 97 14.83 15.57 -12.87
C PHE A 97 16.23 16.07 -12.47
N THR A 98 16.78 17.08 -13.16
CA THR A 98 18.07 17.70 -12.82
C THR A 98 18.07 18.38 -11.45
N ARG A 99 16.90 18.66 -10.86
CA ARG A 99 16.74 19.18 -9.48
C ARG A 99 16.38 18.11 -8.46
N ALA A 100 16.41 16.83 -8.83
CA ALA A 100 16.09 15.74 -7.91
C ALA A 100 16.98 15.75 -6.66
N TRP A 101 18.22 16.23 -6.78
CA TRP A 101 19.13 16.39 -5.64
C TRP A 101 18.67 17.50 -4.68
N ASP A 102 18.23 18.65 -5.18
CA ASP A 102 17.69 19.75 -4.36
C ASP A 102 16.43 19.30 -3.61
N CYS A 103 15.52 18.61 -4.31
CA CYS A 103 14.33 18.04 -3.69
C CYS A 103 14.66 16.99 -2.62
N LEU A 104 15.72 16.21 -2.80
CA LEU A 104 16.15 15.20 -1.82
C LEU A 104 16.75 15.88 -0.58
N LEU A 105 17.51 16.96 -0.75
CA LEU A 105 18.02 17.77 0.36
C LEU A 105 16.88 18.44 1.14
N GLU A 106 15.87 18.99 0.46
CA GLU A 106 14.68 19.55 1.10
C GLU A 106 13.90 18.49 1.88
N PHE A 107 13.75 17.28 1.33
CA PHE A 107 13.10 16.17 2.03
C PHE A 107 13.90 15.72 3.26
N GLN A 108 15.22 15.67 3.16
CA GLN A 108 16.10 15.35 4.28
C GLN A 108 15.98 16.40 5.40
N ASP A 109 15.98 17.69 5.05
CA ASP A 109 15.79 18.79 6.01
C ASP A 109 14.42 18.72 6.69
N LEU A 110 13.36 18.44 5.93
CA LEU A 110 12.01 18.22 6.46
C LEU A 110 11.98 17.07 7.47
N ILE A 111 12.69 15.95 7.22
CA ILE A 111 12.77 14.84 8.19
C ILE A 111 13.56 15.24 9.43
N GLN A 112 14.68 15.93 9.27
CA GLN A 112 15.56 16.33 10.38
C GLN A 112 14.96 17.41 11.27
N ASN A 113 14.02 18.20 10.74
CA ASN A 113 13.31 19.26 11.46
C ASN A 113 11.83 18.92 11.71
N ALA A 114 11.38 17.72 11.32
CA ALA A 114 10.01 17.29 11.58
C ALA A 114 9.81 17.19 13.10
N PRO A 115 8.68 17.69 13.64
CA PRO A 115 8.35 17.51 15.04
C PRO A 115 7.95 16.04 15.27
N TRP A 116 8.94 15.15 15.40
CA TRP A 116 8.74 13.73 15.73
C TRP A 116 8.06 13.53 17.10
N GLU A 117 8.11 14.56 17.95
CA GLU A 117 7.46 14.62 19.27
C GLU A 117 5.92 14.60 19.21
N LEU A 118 5.30 14.81 18.05
CA LEU A 118 3.84 14.72 17.86
C LEU A 118 3.34 13.32 17.46
N LEU A 119 4.24 12.37 17.24
CA LEU A 119 3.91 10.96 16.97
C LEU A 119 4.27 10.04 18.15
N GLY A 120 4.71 10.62 19.26
CA GLY A 120 4.91 9.91 20.52
C GLY A 120 3.60 9.74 21.27
N GLU A 121 3.38 8.50 21.71
CA GLU A 121 2.40 8.02 22.68
C GLU A 121 0.98 7.75 22.17
N GLN A 122 0.73 6.46 21.90
CA GLN A 122 -0.05 5.64 22.84
C GLN A 122 0.45 4.19 22.76
N GLU A 123 1.52 3.90 23.50
CA GLU A 123 1.69 2.56 24.08
C GLU A 123 0.76 2.50 25.29
N ASP A 124 -0.26 1.63 25.24
CA ASP A 124 -0.94 1.02 26.39
C ASP A 124 -1.07 -0.49 26.10
#